data_AF-A0A2E0FE98-F1
#
_entry.id   AF-A0A2E0FE98-F1
#
_cell.length_a   1.000
_cell.length_b   1.000
_cell.length_c   1.000
_cell.angle_alpha   90.00
_cell.angle_beta   90.00
_cell.angle_gamma   90.00
#
_symmetry.space_group_name_H-M   'P 1'
#
loop_
_entity.id
_entity.type
_entity.pdbx_description
1 polymer ?
#
loop_
_entity_poly.entity_id
_entity_poly.type
_entity_poly.pdbx_seq_one_letter_code
_entity_poly.pdbx_strand_id
1 'polypeptide(L)'
;MLIAKAKQEENIVEYILYMFQLHDMLRGLNFEENAIREKLASPMATSKDQEEQIMTWYNDLIGQMDKEGLRVKGIVSDVLSKVQELTLLHGMLLQQLNDDKYKKIYEEVSPFIEEYRMKSKDEGVSDILICLIALYA
;
A
#
# COMPACT_ATOMS: atom_id res chain seq x y z
N MET A 1 12.12 0.00 6.12
CA MET A 1 11.95 0.79 7.37
C MET A 1 12.06 2.31 7.17
N LEU A 2 13.22 2.89 6.82
CA LEU A 2 13.40 4.36 6.79
C LEU A 2 12.53 5.07 5.72
N ILE A 3 12.49 4.52 4.51
CA ILE A 3 11.66 5.06 3.42
C ILE A 3 10.16 4.95 3.77
N ALA A 4 9.74 3.82 4.33
CA ALA A 4 8.37 3.60 4.76
C ALA A 4 7.95 4.61 5.84
N LYS A 5 8.77 4.80 6.88
CA LYS A 5 8.50 5.77 7.96
C LYS A 5 8.45 7.21 7.44
N ALA A 6 9.42 7.62 6.61
CA ALA A 6 9.44 8.96 6.03
C ALA A 6 8.17 9.22 5.18
N LYS A 7 7.82 8.28 4.29
CA LYS A 7 6.60 8.40 3.48
C LYS A 7 5.34 8.41 4.33
N GLN A 8 5.27 7.64 5.40
CA GLN A 8 4.09 7.62 6.27
C GLN A 8 3.85 9.00 6.93
N GLU A 9 4.92 9.73 7.25
CA GLU A 9 4.83 11.08 7.83
C GLU A 9 4.58 12.17 6.77
N GLU A 10 5.18 12.04 5.59
CA GLU A 10 5.13 13.08 4.54
C GLU A 10 3.95 12.91 3.57
N ASN A 11 3.66 11.68 3.14
CA ASN A 11 2.65 11.36 2.14
C ASN A 11 2.11 9.92 2.29
N ILE A 12 0.96 9.80 2.93
CA ILE A 12 0.32 8.50 3.22
C ILE A 12 0.01 7.67 1.96
N VAL A 13 -0.27 8.31 0.81
CA VAL A 13 -0.51 7.60 -0.45
C VAL A 13 0.77 6.93 -0.96
N GLU A 14 1.89 7.65 -0.93
CA GLU A 14 3.18 7.08 -1.31
C GLU A 14 3.61 5.96 -0.38
N TYR A 15 3.28 6.05 0.91
CA TYR A 15 3.50 4.96 1.84
C TYR A 15 2.70 3.71 1.44
N ILE A 16 1.39 3.86 1.15
CA ILE A 16 0.54 2.72 0.76
C ILE A 16 1.06 2.07 -0.53
N LEU A 17 1.39 2.87 -1.56
CA LEU A 17 1.93 2.36 -2.82
C LEU A 17 3.30 1.67 -2.64
N TYR A 18 4.16 2.24 -1.80
CA TYR A 18 5.43 1.61 -1.43
C TYR A 18 5.21 0.25 -0.76
N MET A 19 4.22 0.15 0.12
CA MET A 19 3.88 -1.12 0.76
C MET A 19 3.33 -2.13 -0.24
N PHE A 20 2.49 -1.73 -1.22
CA PHE A 20 2.02 -2.63 -2.27
C PHE A 20 3.19 -3.21 -3.06
N GLN A 21 4.10 -2.34 -3.51
CA GLN A 21 5.33 -2.75 -4.19
C GLN A 21 6.13 -3.74 -3.36
N LEU A 22 6.33 -3.45 -2.07
CA LEU A 22 7.10 -4.31 -1.20
C LEU A 22 6.48 -5.70 -1.03
N HIS A 23 5.15 -5.81 -0.89
CA HIS A 23 4.48 -7.10 -0.82
C HIS A 23 4.74 -7.94 -2.08
N ASP A 24 4.65 -7.31 -3.26
CA ASP A 24 4.87 -8.00 -4.53
C ASP A 24 6.33 -8.38 -4.73
N MET A 25 7.28 -7.53 -4.30
CA MET A 25 8.71 -7.88 -4.31
C MET A 25 8.99 -9.09 -3.41
N LEU A 26 8.43 -9.12 -2.20
CA LEU A 26 8.59 -10.26 -1.28
C LEU A 26 8.02 -11.56 -1.88
N ARG A 27 6.86 -11.48 -2.53
CA ARG A 27 6.27 -12.62 -3.27
C ARG A 27 7.13 -13.05 -4.46
N GLY A 28 7.63 -12.10 -5.24
CA GLY A 28 8.50 -12.37 -6.39
C GLY A 28 9.82 -13.03 -6.00
N LEU A 29 10.27 -12.81 -4.76
CA LEU A 29 11.44 -13.46 -4.16
C LEU A 29 11.08 -14.77 -3.42
N ASN A 30 9.83 -15.25 -3.52
CA ASN A 30 9.32 -16.43 -2.83
C ASN A 30 9.52 -16.42 -1.31
N PHE A 31 9.65 -15.23 -0.72
CA PHE A 31 10.00 -15.07 0.70
C PHE A 31 11.34 -15.72 1.10
N GLU A 32 12.26 -15.94 0.15
CA GLU A 32 13.57 -16.53 0.42
C GLU A 32 14.50 -15.50 1.08
N GLU A 33 14.94 -15.79 2.32
CA GLU A 33 15.70 -14.86 3.14
C GLU A 33 16.97 -14.36 2.44
N ASN A 34 17.73 -15.26 1.81
CA ASN A 34 18.95 -14.91 1.09
C ASN A 34 18.67 -13.98 -0.09
N ALA A 35 17.59 -14.22 -0.82
CA ALA A 35 17.20 -13.41 -1.96
C ALA A 35 16.71 -12.02 -1.52
N ILE A 36 15.92 -11.96 -0.45
CA ILE A 36 15.47 -10.71 0.18
C ILE A 36 16.65 -9.89 0.67
N ARG A 37 17.61 -10.54 1.35
CA ARG A 37 18.82 -9.87 1.84
C ARG A 37 19.59 -9.26 0.68
N GLU A 38 19.94 -10.05 -0.32
CA GLU A 38 20.75 -9.61 -1.46
C GLU A 38 20.05 -8.52 -2.30
N LYS A 39 18.74 -8.66 -2.56
CA LYS A 39 18.02 -7.78 -3.50
C LYS A 39 17.38 -6.57 -2.84
N LEU A 40 17.03 -6.63 -1.56
CA LEU A 40 16.27 -5.58 -0.87
C LEU A 40 17.04 -4.96 0.29
N ALA A 41 17.74 -5.76 1.12
CA ALA A 41 18.39 -5.25 2.33
C ALA A 41 19.78 -4.66 2.04
N SER A 42 20.68 -5.44 1.44
CA SER A 42 22.07 -5.03 1.17
C SER A 42 22.17 -3.73 0.35
N PRO A 43 21.37 -3.51 -0.72
CA PRO A 43 21.45 -2.28 -1.51
C PRO A 43 21.06 -1.01 -0.74
N MET A 44 20.30 -1.14 0.35
CA MET A 44 19.82 -0.03 1.18
C MET A 44 20.67 0.18 2.44
N ALA A 45 21.55 -0.77 2.76
CA ALA A 45 22.36 -0.76 3.97
C ALA A 45 23.70 -0.08 3.72
N THR A 46 24.15 0.74 4.69
CA THR A 46 25.50 1.34 4.71
C THR A 46 26.46 0.60 5.64
N SER A 47 25.95 -0.35 6.43
CA SER A 47 26.71 -1.20 7.35
C SER A 47 26.00 -2.54 7.55
N LYS A 48 26.74 -3.54 8.05
CA LYS A 48 26.16 -4.85 8.39
C LYS A 48 25.08 -4.76 9.47
N ASP A 49 25.27 -3.90 10.46
CA ASP A 49 24.28 -3.70 11.53
C ASP A 49 22.96 -3.15 10.95
N GLN A 50 23.06 -2.17 10.05
CA GLN A 50 21.87 -1.62 9.37
C GLN A 50 21.19 -2.67 8.47
N GLU A 51 21.96 -3.52 7.80
CA GLU A 51 21.43 -4.62 7.00
C GLU A 51 20.60 -5.59 7.85
N GLU A 52 21.12 -5.99 9.03
CA GLU A 52 20.38 -6.87 9.95
C GLU A 52 19.10 -6.20 10.49
N GLN A 53 19.12 -4.90 10.77
CA GLN A 53 17.92 -4.16 11.16
C GLN A 53 16.88 -4.13 10.04
N ILE A 54 17.31 -3.94 8.79
CA ILE A 54 16.42 -3.97 7.63
C ILE A 54 15.82 -5.38 7.44
N MET A 55 16.64 -6.42 7.57
CA MET A 55 16.19 -7.81 7.49
C MET A 55 15.21 -8.16 8.59
N THR A 56 15.45 -7.70 9.83
CA THR A 56 14.52 -7.87 10.94
C THR A 56 13.15 -7.27 10.59
N TRP A 57 13.14 -6.05 10.04
CA TRP A 57 11.89 -5.41 9.63
C TRP A 57 11.17 -6.17 8.49
N TYR A 58 11.90 -6.70 7.51
CA TYR A 58 11.28 -7.55 6.48
C TYR A 58 10.73 -8.84 7.08
N ASN A 59 11.45 -9.48 7.99
CA ASN A 59 10.99 -10.70 8.68
C ASN A 59 9.72 -10.45 9.50
N ASP A 60 9.62 -9.30 10.17
CA ASP A 60 8.41 -8.90 10.88
C ASP A 60 7.22 -8.74 9.92
N LEU A 61 7.42 -8.07 8.77
CA LEU A 61 6.40 -7.91 7.75
C LEU A 61 5.96 -9.26 7.16
N ILE A 62 6.91 -10.15 6.85
CA ILE A 62 6.61 -11.50 6.37
C ILE A 62 5.82 -12.27 7.43
N GLY A 63 6.20 -12.15 8.70
CA GLY A 63 5.47 -12.74 9.82
C GLY A 63 4.04 -12.22 9.94
N GLN A 64 3.79 -10.94 9.63
CA GLN A 64 2.42 -10.41 9.54
C GLN A 64 1.67 -10.99 8.35
N MET A 65 2.28 -11.02 7.16
CA MET A 65 1.70 -11.63 5.97
C MET A 65 1.34 -13.11 6.20
N ASP A 66 2.17 -13.85 6.93
CA ASP A 66 1.93 -15.25 7.27
C ASP A 66 0.74 -15.43 8.22
N LYS A 67 0.70 -14.63 9.29
CA LYS A 67 -0.41 -14.64 10.25
C LYS A 67 -1.76 -14.33 9.59
N GLU A 68 -1.75 -13.45 8.60
CA GLU A 68 -2.94 -13.03 7.86
C GLU A 68 -3.23 -13.91 6.62
N GLY A 69 -2.37 -14.89 6.30
CA GLY A 69 -2.57 -15.79 5.15
C GLY A 69 -2.35 -15.15 3.78
N LEU A 70 -1.50 -14.13 3.69
CA LEU A 70 -1.33 -13.23 2.54
C LEU A 70 -0.12 -13.57 1.64
N ARG A 71 0.45 -14.78 1.76
CA ARG A 71 1.58 -15.21 0.93
C ARG A 71 1.28 -15.20 -0.56
N VAL A 72 0.05 -15.57 -0.95
CA VAL A 72 -0.33 -15.67 -2.37
C VAL A 72 -0.85 -14.34 -2.91
N LYS A 73 -1.67 -13.62 -2.13
CA LYS A 73 -2.30 -12.36 -2.54
C LYS A 73 -2.74 -11.53 -1.33
N GLY A 74 -3.05 -10.26 -1.57
CA GLY A 74 -3.60 -9.34 -0.59
C GLY A 74 -2.55 -8.43 0.03
N ILE A 75 -2.96 -7.63 1.01
CA ILE A 75 -2.14 -6.60 1.65
C ILE A 75 -2.39 -6.69 3.16
N VAL A 76 -1.35 -6.52 3.98
CA VAL A 76 -1.50 -6.59 5.44
C VAL A 76 -2.54 -5.59 5.95
N SER A 77 -3.29 -6.01 6.96
CA SER A 77 -4.37 -5.25 7.57
C SER A 77 -3.95 -3.86 8.03
N ASP A 78 -2.71 -3.70 8.52
CA ASP A 78 -2.14 -2.41 8.90
C ASP A 78 -2.19 -1.40 7.76
N VAL A 79 -1.87 -1.81 6.53
CA VAL A 79 -1.89 -0.92 5.35
C VAL A 79 -3.34 -0.69 4.89
N LEU A 80 -4.18 -1.72 4.93
CA LEU A 80 -5.60 -1.59 4.61
C LEU A 80 -6.33 -0.64 5.56
N SER A 81 -5.94 -0.56 6.84
CA SER A 81 -6.51 0.39 7.79
C SER A 81 -6.26 1.85 7.36
N LYS A 82 -5.10 2.14 6.76
CA LYS A 82 -4.80 3.48 6.21
C LYS A 82 -5.65 3.80 4.99
N VAL A 83 -5.91 2.81 4.15
CA VAL A 83 -6.86 2.95 3.04
C VAL A 83 -8.28 3.22 3.56
N GLN A 84 -8.69 2.57 4.65
CA GLN A 84 -9.99 2.82 5.29
C GLN A 84 -10.09 4.22 5.89
N GLU A 85 -9.04 4.71 6.55
CA GLU A 85 -8.96 6.09 7.05
C GLU A 85 -9.15 7.11 5.91
N LEU A 86 -8.48 6.90 4.77
CA LEU A 86 -8.65 7.74 3.59
C LEU A 86 -10.04 7.62 2.96
N THR A 87 -10.62 6.42 2.96
CA THR A 87 -11.99 6.17 2.48
C THR A 87 -13.01 6.93 3.35
N LEU A 88 -12.81 6.93 4.67
CA LEU A 88 -13.64 7.70 5.58
C LEU A 88 -13.52 9.20 5.32
N LEU A 89 -12.30 9.71 5.17
CA LEU A 89 -12.06 11.12 4.84
C LEU A 89 -12.72 11.51 3.52
N HIS A 90 -12.63 10.66 2.49
CA HIS A 90 -13.31 10.84 1.21
C HIS A 90 -14.83 11.01 1.40
N GLY A 91 -15.46 10.12 2.17
CA GLY A 91 -16.89 10.24 2.51
C GLY A 91 -17.20 11.53 3.27
N MET A 92 -16.34 11.90 4.22
CA MET A 92 -16.46 13.15 4.98
C MET A 92 -16.42 14.40 4.10
N LEU A 93 -15.51 14.44 3.12
CA LEU A 93 -15.40 15.56 2.19
C LEU A 93 -16.63 15.67 1.28
N LEU A 94 -17.19 14.54 0.84
CA LEU A 94 -18.38 14.53 -0.01
C LEU A 94 -19.69 14.82 0.72
N GLN A 95 -19.81 14.47 1.99
CA GLN A 95 -21.09 14.55 2.70
C GLN A 95 -21.08 15.58 3.83
N GLN A 96 -20.26 15.37 4.86
CA GLN A 96 -20.29 16.16 6.10
C GLN A 96 -19.64 17.53 5.95
N LEU A 97 -18.43 17.58 5.38
CA LEU A 97 -17.67 18.81 5.16
C LEU A 97 -18.16 19.56 3.93
N ASN A 98 -18.81 18.85 3.01
CA ASN A 98 -19.39 19.39 1.79
C ASN A 98 -18.38 20.25 1.01
N ASP A 99 -17.18 19.72 0.78
CA ASP A 99 -16.09 20.45 0.13
C ASP A 99 -16.36 20.55 -1.39
N ASP A 100 -16.75 21.73 -1.86
CA ASP A 100 -17.15 21.96 -3.26
C ASP A 100 -16.02 21.64 -4.25
N LYS A 101 -14.78 21.93 -3.88
CA LYS A 101 -13.62 21.68 -4.76
C LYS A 101 -13.41 20.18 -4.92
N TYR A 102 -13.43 19.43 -3.83
CA TYR A 102 -13.27 17.97 -3.84
C TYR A 102 -14.42 17.30 -4.58
N LYS A 103 -15.66 17.72 -4.35
CA LYS A 103 -16.85 17.22 -5.04
C LYS A 103 -16.74 17.36 -6.55
N LYS A 104 -16.38 18.56 -7.02
CA LYS A 104 -16.24 18.81 -8.46
C LYS A 104 -15.20 17.89 -9.08
N ILE A 105 -14.04 17.72 -8.43
CA ILE A 105 -13.02 16.78 -8.89
C ILE A 105 -13.59 15.36 -8.92
N TYR A 106 -14.25 14.93 -7.85
CA TYR A 106 -14.83 13.59 -7.77
C TYR A 106 -15.91 13.33 -8.83
N GLU A 107 -16.80 14.29 -9.10
CA GLU A 107 -17.81 14.21 -10.16
C GLU A 107 -17.16 14.03 -11.54
N GLU A 108 -16.06 14.73 -11.80
CA GLU A 108 -15.29 14.60 -13.04
C GLU A 108 -14.60 13.23 -13.15
N VAL A 109 -14.10 12.67 -12.03
CA VAL A 109 -13.33 11.40 -12.06
C VAL A 109 -14.16 10.14 -11.85
N SER A 110 -15.32 10.23 -11.21
CA SER A 110 -16.17 9.08 -10.83
C SER A 110 -16.49 8.14 -11.99
N PRO A 111 -16.80 8.61 -13.22
CA PRO A 111 -17.02 7.72 -14.35
C PRO A 111 -15.81 6.83 -14.68
N PHE A 112 -14.59 7.36 -14.52
CA PHE A 112 -13.35 6.60 -14.78
C PHE A 112 -13.05 5.60 -13.67
N ILE A 113 -13.40 5.93 -12.42
CA ILE A 113 -13.28 5.01 -11.28
C ILE A 113 -14.19 3.80 -11.52
N GLU A 114 -15.44 4.03 -11.92
CA GLU A 114 -16.38 2.95 -12.23
C GLU A 114 -15.96 2.14 -13.46
N GLU A 115 -15.45 2.79 -14.50
CA GLU A 115 -14.90 2.08 -15.66
C GLU A 115 -13.74 1.15 -15.27
N TYR A 116 -12.81 1.62 -14.43
CA TYR A 116 -11.69 0.81 -13.98
C TYR A 116 -12.17 -0.36 -13.10
N ARG A 117 -13.07 -0.11 -12.15
CA ARG A 117 -13.69 -1.13 -11.29
C ARG A 117 -14.30 -2.28 -12.09
N MET A 118 -15.05 -1.95 -13.15
CA MET A 118 -15.65 -2.97 -14.03
C MET A 118 -14.59 -3.81 -14.74
N LYS A 119 -13.47 -3.20 -15.16
CA LYS A 119 -12.37 -3.90 -15.84
C LYS A 119 -11.56 -4.77 -14.90
N SER A 120 -11.30 -4.32 -13.68
CA SER A 120 -10.49 -5.04 -12.68
C SER A 120 -11.27 -6.17 -11.98
N LYS A 121 -12.61 -6.16 -12.07
CA LYS A 121 -13.52 -7.10 -11.39
C LYS A 121 -13.46 -7.02 -9.86
N ASP A 122 -13.09 -5.85 -9.35
CA ASP A 122 -13.01 -5.56 -7.92
C ASP A 122 -14.34 -5.00 -7.39
N GLU A 123 -15.37 -5.85 -7.42
CA GLU A 123 -16.68 -5.51 -6.87
C GLU A 123 -16.61 -5.35 -5.34
N GLY A 124 -17.20 -4.26 -4.82
CA GLY A 124 -17.27 -3.99 -3.37
C GLY A 124 -16.03 -3.34 -2.76
N VAL A 125 -15.05 -2.94 -3.56
CA VAL A 125 -13.84 -2.22 -3.12
C VAL A 125 -14.10 -0.71 -3.03
N SER A 126 -13.52 0.01 -2.07
CA SER A 126 -13.72 1.46 -1.98
C SER A 126 -13.11 2.22 -3.17
N ASP A 127 -13.68 3.36 -3.55
CA ASP A 127 -13.15 4.21 -4.63
C ASP A 127 -11.69 4.59 -4.41
N ILE A 128 -11.30 4.86 -3.17
CA ILE A 128 -9.92 5.15 -2.81
C ILE A 128 -9.01 3.97 -3.11
N LEU A 129 -9.41 2.74 -2.77
CA LEU A 129 -8.60 1.57 -3.07
C LEU A 129 -8.53 1.31 -4.59
N ILE A 130 -9.63 1.52 -5.33
CA ILE A 130 -9.62 1.46 -6.80
C ILE A 130 -8.61 2.45 -7.38
N CYS A 131 -8.62 3.70 -6.93
CA CYS A 131 -7.66 4.71 -7.38
C CYS A 131 -6.22 4.33 -7.04
N LEU A 132 -5.96 3.79 -5.85
CA LEU A 132 -4.62 3.33 -5.45
C LEU A 132 -4.14 2.15 -6.31
N ILE A 133 -5.01 1.19 -6.58
CA ILE A 133 -4.72 0.07 -7.48
C ILE A 133 -4.43 0.59 -8.89
N ALA A 134 -5.25 1.52 -9.41
CA ALA A 134 -5.05 2.10 -10.73
C ALA A 134 -3.75 2.91 -10.85
N LEU A 135 -3.30 3.57 -9.77
CA LEU A 135 -2.01 4.27 -9.72
C LEU A 135 -0.82 3.32 -9.66
N TYR A 136 -1.00 2.12 -9.08
CA TYR A 136 0.04 1.11 -8.95
C TYR A 136 0.19 0.23 -10.19
N ALA A 137 -0.92 -0.04 -10.89
CA ALA A 137 -1.06 -1.01 -11.98
C ALA A 137 -0.21 -0.71 -13.23
#